data_AF-A0A9P6V9R2-F1
#
_entry.id   AF-A0A9P6V9R2-F1
#
_cell.length_a   1.000
_cell.length_b   1.000
_cell.length_c   1.000
_cell.angle_alpha   90.00
_cell.angle_beta   90.00
_cell.angle_gamma   90.00
#
_symmetry.space_group_name_H-M   'P 1'
#
loop_
_entity.id
_entity.type
_entity.pdbx_description
1 polymer ?
#
loop_
_entity_poly.entity_id
_entity_poly.type
_entity_poly.pdbx_seq_one_letter_code
_entity_poly.pdbx_strand_id
1 'polypeptide(L)'
;MPMAHQQPVKLDTPKKLLVILDLNGTLFYSDDDHYKARSYTKRPYFVQLLLFLYANCRVMIWSSATRQRVSNMVAAGGFVGLEKMDRIWNREHLQLRLKDFNRKVLTLKDLEFVWREIESERSCAKPEQLLAGGKYEFRFDQTNTVLIDDSPHKSQLQPHNCMIVPDFDKTRMQRGNDNELLKVVHYIKELLYQDNVSAYMRIRPFDTNSGFYLSDQFRSEATVLAVLPKDTAKKSRKREAKKAALEKAKQEKAIEHAESQRLQEAQERERCWTDEVREMEKARAAEMFLADRMAKVVSDSGSACSARLGNPHMETAGSLQGRLARGEE
;
A
#
# COMPACT_ATOMS: atom_id res chain seq x y z
N MET A 1 -6.15 17.62 -21.08
CA MET A 1 -6.62 19.01 -21.31
C MET A 1 -8.08 19.18 -21.81
N PRO A 2 -8.69 18.30 -22.62
CA PRO A 2 -10.07 18.56 -23.09
C PRO A 2 -11.11 18.49 -21.96
N MET A 3 -10.89 17.67 -20.93
CA MET A 3 -11.86 17.53 -19.83
C MET A 3 -12.06 18.82 -19.03
N ALA A 4 -11.01 19.61 -18.78
CA ALA A 4 -11.18 20.88 -18.05
C ALA A 4 -12.03 21.90 -18.81
N HIS A 5 -12.13 21.81 -20.13
CA HIS A 5 -12.90 22.77 -20.95
C HIS A 5 -14.40 22.46 -21.02
N GLN A 6 -14.83 21.33 -20.46
CA GLN A 6 -16.24 21.02 -20.28
C GLN A 6 -16.93 22.05 -19.38
N GLN A 7 -18.26 22.12 -19.46
CA GLN A 7 -19.04 22.93 -18.54
C GLN A 7 -19.12 22.23 -17.17
N PRO A 8 -18.92 22.95 -16.05
CA PRO A 8 -19.05 22.37 -14.73
C PRO A 8 -20.50 21.96 -14.47
N VAL A 9 -20.67 20.73 -13.98
CA VAL A 9 -21.98 20.20 -13.59
C VAL A 9 -21.95 19.96 -12.08
N LYS A 10 -22.92 20.54 -11.38
CA LYS A 10 -23.14 20.29 -9.95
C LYS A 10 -23.95 19.02 -9.77
N LEU A 11 -23.48 18.14 -8.90
CA LEU A 11 -24.14 16.90 -8.51
C LEU A 11 -25.05 17.12 -7.30
N ASP A 12 -26.07 16.27 -7.16
CA ASP A 12 -26.94 16.23 -5.98
C ASP A 12 -26.30 15.46 -4.81
N THR A 13 -25.35 14.58 -5.11
CA THR A 13 -24.64 13.74 -4.13
C THR A 13 -23.14 13.97 -4.21
N PRO A 14 -22.41 13.81 -3.08
CA PRO A 14 -20.98 14.02 -3.06
C PRO A 14 -20.24 12.87 -3.76
N LYS A 15 -19.23 13.22 -4.56
CA LYS A 15 -18.30 12.30 -5.24
C LYS A 15 -17.07 12.06 -4.38
N LYS A 16 -16.46 10.87 -4.53
CA LYS A 16 -15.17 10.57 -3.89
C LYS A 16 -14.03 11.31 -4.59
N LEU A 17 -13.31 12.15 -3.85
CA LEU A 17 -12.12 12.86 -4.33
C LEU A 17 -10.82 12.20 -3.86
N LEU A 18 -9.77 12.28 -4.68
CA LEU A 18 -8.38 12.11 -4.26
C LEU A 18 -7.79 13.49 -3.97
N VAL A 19 -7.36 13.70 -2.72
CA VAL A 19 -6.70 14.93 -2.29
C VAL A 19 -5.24 14.65 -2.01
N ILE A 20 -4.37 15.35 -2.72
CA ILE A 20 -2.92 15.24 -2.64
C ILE A 20 -2.38 16.47 -1.90
N LEU A 21 -1.66 16.25 -0.82
CA LEU A 21 -1.13 17.30 0.03
C LEU A 21 0.37 17.46 -0.18
N ASP A 22 0.82 18.67 -0.50
CA ASP A 22 2.20 19.07 -0.20
C ASP A 22 2.41 19.14 1.33
N LEU A 23 3.66 19.27 1.76
CA LEU A 23 4.04 19.29 3.16
C LEU A 23 4.53 20.68 3.58
N ASN A 24 5.84 20.90 3.50
CA ASN A 24 6.49 22.08 4.04
C ASN A 24 6.10 23.33 3.23
N GLY A 25 5.62 24.36 3.92
CA GLY A 25 5.08 25.57 3.30
C GLY A 25 3.57 25.48 3.01
N THR A 26 3.01 24.27 2.95
CA THR A 26 1.57 24.08 2.76
C THR A 26 0.86 23.77 4.08
N LEU A 27 1.26 22.70 4.77
CA LEU A 27 0.62 22.18 5.99
C LEU A 27 1.30 22.62 7.30
N PHE A 28 2.60 22.90 7.24
CA PHE A 28 3.40 23.33 8.38
C PHE A 28 4.67 24.04 7.90
N TYR A 29 5.31 24.75 8.83
CA TYR A 29 6.61 25.39 8.66
C TYR A 29 7.69 24.54 9.33
N SER A 30 8.71 24.11 8.59
CA SER A 30 9.94 23.52 9.13
C SER A 30 10.97 24.62 9.34
N ASP A 31 11.40 24.84 10.59
CA ASP A 31 12.48 25.77 10.87
C ASP A 31 13.83 25.11 10.51
N ASP A 32 14.42 25.55 9.40
CA ASP A 32 15.67 25.00 8.84
C ASP A 32 16.91 25.68 9.46
N ASP A 33 16.90 25.96 10.77
CA ASP A 33 18.08 26.43 11.52
C ASP A 33 19.12 25.31 11.62
N HIS A 34 20.24 25.46 10.91
CA HIS A 34 21.31 24.46 10.83
C HIS A 34 21.99 24.14 12.18
N TYR A 35 21.81 24.99 13.19
CA TYR A 35 22.41 24.82 14.52
C TYR A 35 21.47 24.16 15.54
N LYS A 36 20.20 23.91 15.17
CA LYS A 36 19.19 23.36 16.08
C LYS A 36 18.55 22.11 15.50
N ALA A 37 18.01 21.27 16.39
CA ALA A 37 17.08 20.25 15.97
C ALA A 37 15.89 20.93 15.27
N ARG A 38 15.56 20.47 14.07
CA ARG A 38 14.44 21.03 13.30
C ARG A 38 13.15 20.95 14.09
N SER A 39 12.43 22.07 14.13
CA SER A 39 11.10 22.15 14.69
C SER A 39 10.07 22.27 13.58
N TYR A 40 8.89 21.70 13.79
CA TYR A 40 7.78 21.74 12.85
C TYR A 40 6.61 22.46 13.50
N THR A 41 6.29 23.66 13.00
CA THR A 41 5.14 24.42 13.48
C THR A 41 3.97 24.17 12.56
N LYS A 42 2.92 23.52 13.08
CA LYS A 42 1.68 23.24 12.35
C LYS A 42 1.03 24.54 11.88
N ARG A 43 0.57 24.56 10.64
CA ARG A 43 -0.32 25.63 10.17
C ARG A 43 -1.63 25.58 10.95
N PRO A 44 -2.24 26.72 11.32
CA PRO A 44 -3.55 26.72 11.96
C PRO A 44 -4.54 25.86 11.19
N TYR A 45 -5.39 25.13 11.92
CA TYR A 45 -6.40 24.20 11.39
C TYR A 45 -5.86 22.95 10.68
N PHE A 46 -4.56 22.64 10.80
CA PHE A 46 -3.95 21.43 10.25
C PHE A 46 -4.69 20.14 10.64
N VAL A 47 -5.04 19.96 11.92
CA VAL A 47 -5.74 18.77 12.41
C VAL A 47 -7.17 18.72 11.87
N GLN A 48 -7.86 19.85 11.85
CA GLN A 48 -9.23 19.98 11.34
C GLN A 48 -9.30 19.61 9.86
N LEU A 49 -8.36 20.10 9.04
CA LEU A 49 -8.24 19.73 7.64
C LEU A 49 -8.09 18.21 7.48
N LEU A 50 -7.12 17.58 8.19
CA LEU A 50 -6.90 16.14 8.07
C LEU A 50 -8.14 15.33 8.44
N LEU A 51 -8.81 15.67 9.56
CA LEU A 51 -10.03 14.97 9.98
C LEU A 51 -11.16 15.10 8.95
N PHE A 52 -11.34 16.29 8.39
CA PHE A 52 -12.32 16.52 7.31
C PHE A 52 -11.97 15.72 6.06
N LEU A 53 -10.70 15.75 5.63
CA LEU A 53 -10.25 15.04 4.45
C LEU A 53 -10.41 13.53 4.59
N TYR A 54 -10.04 12.92 5.72
CA TYR A 54 -10.23 11.48 5.89
C TYR A 54 -11.69 11.05 5.96
N ALA A 55 -12.59 11.94 6.42
CA ALA A 55 -14.01 11.64 6.46
C ALA A 55 -14.66 11.62 5.06
N ASN A 56 -14.13 12.41 4.12
CA ASN A 56 -14.80 12.65 2.83
C ASN A 56 -13.98 12.17 1.61
N CYS A 57 -12.66 12.22 1.68
CA CYS A 57 -11.75 12.02 0.55
C CYS A 57 -10.87 10.77 0.73
N ARG A 58 -10.14 10.39 -0.33
CA ARG A 58 -8.93 9.58 -0.26
C ARG A 58 -7.76 10.56 -0.20
N VAL A 59 -6.84 10.39 0.74
CA VAL A 59 -5.82 11.41 1.04
C VAL A 59 -4.44 10.82 0.84
N MET A 60 -3.55 11.55 0.17
CA MET A 60 -2.14 11.21 0.09
C MET A 60 -1.24 12.43 0.32
N ILE A 61 0.00 12.17 0.72
CA ILE A 61 1.07 13.17 0.76
C ILE A 61 1.92 13.03 -0.49
N TRP A 62 2.34 14.15 -1.08
CA TRP A 62 3.40 14.17 -2.10
C TRP A 62 4.33 15.36 -1.86
N SER A 63 5.52 15.11 -1.32
CA SER A 63 6.51 16.14 -1.02
C SER A 63 7.70 16.11 -1.98
N SER A 64 8.28 17.28 -2.28
CA SER A 64 9.53 17.39 -3.04
C SER A 64 10.79 17.11 -2.20
N ALA A 65 10.63 16.90 -0.89
CA ALA A 65 11.70 16.57 0.04
C ALA A 65 12.10 15.08 -0.05
N THR A 66 13.34 14.78 0.34
CA THR A 66 13.86 13.39 0.35
C THR A 66 13.06 12.50 1.33
N ARG A 67 13.09 11.18 1.10
CA ARG A 67 12.43 10.19 1.96
C ARG A 67 12.70 10.40 3.45
N GLN A 68 13.96 10.62 3.82
CA GLN A 68 14.35 10.86 5.21
C GLN A 68 13.70 12.13 5.79
N ARG A 69 13.67 13.23 5.02
CA ARG A 69 13.04 14.49 5.47
C ARG A 69 11.54 14.32 5.66
N VAL A 70 10.88 13.64 4.71
CA VAL A 70 9.45 13.36 4.80
C VAL A 70 9.13 12.48 6.01
N SER A 71 9.92 11.43 6.27
CA SER A 71 9.77 10.59 7.45
C SER A 71 9.83 11.39 8.76
N ASN A 72 10.84 12.26 8.90
CA ASN A 72 10.98 13.12 10.07
C ASN A 72 9.80 14.10 10.22
N MET A 73 9.34 14.69 9.11
CA MET A 73 8.18 15.59 9.09
C MET A 73 6.89 14.87 9.51
N VAL A 74 6.66 13.65 9.03
CA VAL A 74 5.46 12.88 9.36
C VAL A 74 5.49 12.46 10.84
N ALA A 75 6.64 12.02 11.34
CA ALA A 75 6.82 11.61 12.73
C ALA A 75 6.68 12.78 13.72
N ALA A 76 7.26 13.94 13.42
CA ALA A 76 7.32 15.07 14.34
C ALA A 76 6.28 16.18 14.05
N GLY A 77 5.64 16.18 12.88
CA GLY A 77 4.70 17.21 12.45
C GLY A 77 3.31 17.11 13.08
N GLY A 78 3.07 16.12 13.94
CA GLY A 78 1.82 15.97 14.68
C GLY A 78 0.63 15.55 13.82
N PHE A 79 0.88 14.72 12.80
CA PHE A 79 -0.17 14.12 11.98
C PHE A 79 -1.11 13.26 12.81
N VAL A 80 -2.41 13.41 12.56
CA VAL A 80 -3.45 12.52 13.10
C VAL A 80 -3.94 11.60 12.00
N GLY A 81 -4.42 10.40 12.36
CA GLY A 81 -5.08 9.50 11.42
C GLY A 81 -4.20 8.98 10.28
N LEU A 82 -2.88 8.85 10.51
CA LEU A 82 -1.94 8.40 9.46
C LEU A 82 -2.29 7.03 8.89
N GLU A 83 -2.97 6.17 9.67
CA GLU A 83 -3.48 4.88 9.22
C GLU A 83 -4.54 4.99 8.10
N LYS A 84 -5.11 6.19 7.91
CA LYS A 84 -6.07 6.51 6.82
C LYS A 84 -5.41 7.21 5.63
N MET A 85 -4.13 7.54 5.73
CA MET A 85 -3.36 8.08 4.61
C MET A 85 -3.15 6.97 3.58
N ASP A 86 -3.54 7.22 2.34
CA ASP A 86 -3.42 6.22 1.27
C ASP A 86 -1.96 5.90 0.93
N ARG A 87 -1.14 6.95 0.81
CA ARG A 87 0.29 6.85 0.52
C ARG A 87 1.02 8.14 0.91
N ILE A 88 2.33 8.01 1.11
CA ILE A 88 3.23 9.13 1.39
C ILE A 88 4.35 9.10 0.35
N TRP A 89 4.23 9.97 -0.64
CA TRP A 89 5.22 10.17 -1.68
C TRP A 89 6.19 11.28 -1.32
N ASN A 90 7.42 11.08 -1.78
CA ASN A 90 8.56 11.94 -1.53
C ASN A 90 9.28 12.24 -2.86
N ARG A 91 10.46 12.86 -2.79
CA ARG A 91 11.26 13.23 -3.95
C ARG A 91 11.53 12.13 -4.98
N GLU A 92 11.60 10.87 -4.55
CA GLU A 92 11.80 9.70 -5.43
C GLU A 92 10.63 9.52 -6.41
N HIS A 93 9.47 10.06 -6.08
CA HIS A 93 8.25 9.95 -6.88
C HIS A 93 8.04 11.17 -7.79
N LEU A 94 9.01 12.10 -7.90
CA LEU A 94 8.92 13.28 -8.77
C LEU A 94 9.43 13.02 -10.20
N GLN A 95 9.74 11.77 -10.56
CA GLN A 95 10.26 11.39 -11.87
C GLN A 95 11.51 12.21 -12.29
N LEU A 96 12.35 12.56 -11.32
CA LEU A 96 13.59 13.31 -11.57
C LEU A 96 14.65 12.41 -12.21
N ARG A 97 15.44 12.99 -13.12
CA ARG A 97 16.67 12.34 -13.59
C ARG A 97 17.62 12.16 -12.42
N LEU A 98 18.37 11.05 -12.42
CA LEU A 98 19.32 10.72 -11.34
C LEU A 98 20.28 11.88 -11.03
N LYS A 99 20.79 12.57 -12.07
CA LYS A 99 21.68 13.74 -11.93
C LYS A 99 21.05 14.94 -11.21
N ASP A 100 19.73 15.05 -11.23
CA ASP A 100 18.97 16.16 -10.63
C ASP A 100 18.41 15.80 -9.25
N PHE A 101 18.52 14.53 -8.84
CA PHE A 101 17.96 14.03 -7.59
C PHE A 101 18.51 14.77 -6.36
N ASN A 102 19.83 14.97 -6.26
CA ASN A 102 20.42 15.67 -5.10
C ASN A 102 20.56 17.19 -5.30
N ARG A 103 20.05 17.74 -6.39
CA ARG A 103 20.19 19.17 -6.73
C ARG A 103 18.92 19.94 -6.43
N LYS A 104 19.05 21.20 -6.06
CA LYS A 104 17.92 22.13 -5.98
C LYS A 104 17.48 22.50 -7.39
N VAL A 105 16.57 21.71 -7.95
CA VAL A 105 15.94 21.92 -9.25
C VAL A 105 14.46 22.20 -9.09
N LEU A 106 13.86 22.84 -10.08
CA LEU A 106 12.40 22.90 -10.18
C LEU A 106 11.83 21.49 -10.29
N THR A 107 10.78 21.23 -9.53
CA THR A 107 10.12 19.92 -9.48
C THR A 107 8.69 20.07 -9.94
N LEU A 108 8.20 19.13 -10.75
CA LEU A 108 6.81 19.05 -11.17
C LEU A 108 6.12 17.88 -10.46
N LYS A 109 4.84 18.02 -10.17
CA LYS A 109 3.95 16.98 -9.65
C LYS A 109 2.98 16.58 -10.75
N ASP A 110 3.38 15.59 -11.53
CA ASP A 110 2.56 15.04 -12.61
C ASP A 110 1.42 14.16 -12.07
N LEU A 111 0.19 14.66 -12.10
CA LEU A 111 -0.96 13.91 -11.62
C LEU A 111 -1.25 12.65 -12.47
N GLU A 112 -0.86 12.61 -13.74
CA GLU A 112 -1.01 11.41 -14.56
C GLU A 112 -0.18 10.24 -14.03
N PHE A 113 0.99 10.51 -13.44
CA PHE A 113 1.77 9.50 -12.76
C PHE A 113 1.05 8.92 -11.55
N VAL A 114 0.39 9.78 -10.74
CA VAL A 114 -0.43 9.34 -9.61
C VAL A 114 -1.57 8.43 -10.09
N TRP A 115 -2.29 8.85 -11.12
CA TRP A 115 -3.42 8.09 -11.66
C TRP A 115 -2.97 6.74 -12.20
N ARG A 116 -1.85 6.70 -12.94
CA ARG A 116 -1.29 5.47 -13.50
C ARG A 116 -0.86 4.48 -12.42
N GLU A 117 -0.18 4.93 -11.37
CA GLU A 117 0.23 4.06 -10.26
C GLU A 117 -0.98 3.49 -9.51
N ILE A 118 -1.98 4.33 -9.21
CA ILE A 118 -3.22 3.89 -8.55
C ILE A 118 -3.99 2.90 -9.44
N GLU A 119 -4.07 3.16 -10.74
CA GLU A 119 -4.78 2.28 -11.68
C GLU A 119 -4.05 0.95 -11.89
N SER A 120 -2.71 0.95 -11.89
CA SER A 120 -1.90 -0.27 -11.95
C SER A 120 -2.16 -1.14 -10.72
N GLU A 121 -2.13 -0.57 -9.51
CA GLU A 121 -2.48 -1.28 -8.28
C GLU A 121 -3.91 -1.83 -8.31
N ARG A 122 -4.84 -1.02 -8.81
CA ARG A 122 -6.26 -1.38 -8.94
C ARG A 122 -6.48 -2.53 -9.93
N SER A 123 -5.74 -2.57 -11.04
CA SER A 123 -5.87 -3.60 -12.07
C SER A 123 -5.43 -4.99 -11.57
N CYS A 124 -4.54 -5.02 -10.57
CA CYS A 124 -4.08 -6.23 -9.91
C CYS A 124 -4.86 -6.55 -8.62
N ALA A 125 -5.89 -5.78 -8.29
CA ALA A 125 -6.63 -5.91 -7.05
C ALA A 125 -7.58 -7.12 -7.06
N LYS A 126 -7.77 -7.72 -5.89
CA LYS A 126 -8.74 -8.81 -5.73
C LYS A 126 -10.18 -8.29 -5.90
N PRO A 127 -11.15 -9.12 -6.35
CA PRO A 127 -12.53 -8.69 -6.59
C PRO A 127 -13.16 -7.94 -5.41
N GLU A 128 -12.94 -8.39 -4.17
CA GLU A 128 -13.46 -7.76 -2.96
C GLU A 128 -12.94 -6.34 -2.72
N GLN A 129 -11.77 -5.99 -3.26
CA GLN A 129 -11.19 -4.66 -3.13
C GLN A 129 -11.76 -3.66 -4.15
N LEU A 130 -12.47 -4.15 -5.17
CA LEU A 130 -13.14 -3.36 -6.21
C LEU A 130 -14.62 -3.08 -5.89
N LEU A 131 -15.20 -3.82 -4.93
CA LEU A 131 -16.58 -3.64 -4.49
C LEU A 131 -16.73 -2.43 -3.56
N ALA A 132 -17.98 -2.05 -3.26
CA ALA A 132 -18.31 -0.95 -2.37
C ALA A 132 -17.62 -1.07 -0.99
N GLY A 133 -16.92 -0.02 -0.58
CA GLY A 133 -16.11 0.01 0.63
C GLY A 133 -14.71 -0.61 0.49
N GLY A 134 -14.37 -1.14 -0.69
CA GLY A 134 -13.05 -1.65 -1.04
C GLY A 134 -12.03 -0.54 -1.30
N LYS A 135 -10.73 -0.87 -1.19
CA LYS A 135 -9.63 0.11 -1.37
C LYS A 135 -9.63 0.75 -2.77
N TYR A 136 -10.04 -0.01 -3.78
CA TYR A 136 -9.99 0.39 -5.19
C TYR A 136 -11.39 0.46 -5.83
N GLU A 137 -12.41 0.72 -5.01
CA GLU A 137 -13.78 1.01 -5.45
C GLU A 137 -13.81 2.13 -6.50
N PHE A 138 -13.04 3.19 -6.28
CA PHE A 138 -13.01 4.38 -7.13
C PHE A 138 -11.78 4.42 -8.03
N ARG A 139 -11.99 4.85 -9.27
CA ARG A 139 -10.93 5.32 -10.17
C ARG A 139 -10.67 6.80 -9.91
N PHE A 140 -9.43 7.22 -10.11
CA PHE A 140 -9.04 8.62 -9.94
C PHE A 140 -8.39 9.14 -11.21
N ASP A 141 -8.82 10.31 -11.63
CA ASP A 141 -8.39 11.00 -12.83
C ASP A 141 -8.52 12.52 -12.67
N GLN A 142 -8.46 13.26 -13.78
CA GLN A 142 -8.58 14.71 -13.81
C GLN A 142 -9.91 15.22 -13.22
N THR A 143 -10.99 14.44 -13.26
CA THR A 143 -12.33 14.87 -12.85
C THR A 143 -12.54 14.84 -11.34
N ASN A 144 -11.68 14.15 -10.58
CA ASN A 144 -11.86 13.95 -9.13
C ASN A 144 -10.57 13.97 -8.31
N THR A 145 -9.49 14.55 -8.85
CA THR A 145 -8.21 14.71 -8.14
C THR A 145 -7.88 16.17 -7.89
N VAL A 146 -7.44 16.50 -6.68
CA VAL A 146 -7.08 17.86 -6.26
C VAL A 146 -5.71 17.82 -5.57
N LEU A 147 -4.77 18.63 -6.05
CA LEU A 147 -3.49 18.91 -5.41
C LEU A 147 -3.61 20.19 -4.57
N ILE A 148 -3.11 20.19 -3.35
CA ILE A 148 -2.95 21.39 -2.53
C ILE A 148 -1.45 21.64 -2.37
N ASP A 149 -0.99 22.81 -2.82
CA ASP A 149 0.43 23.16 -2.88
C ASP A 149 0.63 24.67 -2.67
N ASP A 150 1.78 25.06 -2.17
CA ASP A 150 2.21 26.45 -2.04
C ASP A 150 2.88 27.00 -3.32
N SER A 151 3.30 26.10 -4.21
CA SER A 151 4.17 26.41 -5.33
C SER A 151 3.46 26.21 -6.68
N PRO A 152 3.07 27.31 -7.40
CA PRO A 152 2.36 27.22 -8.68
C PRO A 152 3.04 26.33 -9.72
N HIS A 153 4.37 26.43 -9.83
CA HIS A 153 5.16 25.71 -10.82
C HIS A 153 5.03 24.19 -10.71
N LYS A 154 4.79 23.64 -9.50
CA LYS A 154 4.68 22.19 -9.31
C LYS A 154 3.45 21.60 -10.01
N SER A 155 2.43 22.42 -10.31
CA SER A 155 1.15 21.99 -10.89
C SER A 155 1.01 22.26 -12.39
N GLN A 156 2.08 22.67 -13.08
CA GLN A 156 2.02 23.11 -14.48
C GLN A 156 1.41 22.11 -15.46
N LEU A 157 1.51 20.81 -15.19
CA LEU A 157 0.97 19.77 -16.06
C LEU A 157 -0.55 19.62 -15.94
N GLN A 158 -1.12 19.91 -14.77
CA GLN A 158 -2.56 19.88 -14.50
C GLN A 158 -2.98 21.12 -13.68
N PRO A 159 -2.90 22.33 -14.26
CA PRO A 159 -3.06 23.59 -13.53
C PRO A 159 -4.47 23.79 -12.97
N HIS A 160 -5.48 23.15 -13.57
CA HIS A 160 -6.87 23.21 -13.13
C HIS A 160 -7.22 22.15 -12.08
N ASN A 161 -6.24 21.41 -11.57
CA ASN A 161 -6.42 20.44 -10.49
C ASN A 161 -5.66 20.84 -9.24
N CYS A 162 -5.20 22.09 -9.14
CA CYS A 162 -4.37 22.55 -8.03
C CYS A 162 -5.01 23.73 -7.30
N MET A 163 -5.05 23.64 -5.97
CA MET A 163 -5.36 24.73 -5.06
C MET A 163 -4.04 25.32 -4.56
N ILE A 164 -3.69 26.49 -5.09
CA ILE A 164 -2.50 27.21 -4.65
C ILE A 164 -2.81 27.98 -3.37
N VAL A 165 -2.18 27.58 -2.27
CA VAL A 165 -2.25 28.30 -1.00
C VAL A 165 -1.02 29.20 -0.82
N PRO A 166 -1.11 30.31 -0.09
CA PRO A 166 0.09 31.06 0.27
C PRO A 166 1.04 30.20 1.10
N ASP A 167 2.35 30.34 0.83
CA ASP A 167 3.41 29.70 1.61
C ASP A 167 3.29 30.04 3.11
N PHE A 168 3.33 29.00 3.93
CA PHE A 168 3.33 29.06 5.39
C PHE A 168 4.78 29.10 5.88
N ASP A 169 5.36 30.29 5.76
CA ASP A 169 6.69 30.63 6.22
C ASP A 169 6.69 31.16 7.67
N LYS A 170 7.90 31.45 8.18
CA LYS A 170 8.09 32.05 9.50
C LYS A 170 7.34 33.38 9.65
N THR A 171 7.32 34.21 8.60
CA THR A 171 6.66 35.52 8.61
C THR A 171 5.16 35.37 8.84
N ARG A 172 4.51 34.50 8.07
CA ARG A 172 3.08 34.22 8.18
C ARG A 172 2.72 33.53 9.48
N MET A 173 3.55 32.58 9.92
CA MET A 173 3.40 31.95 11.24
C MET A 173 3.39 33.00 12.36
N GLN A 174 4.31 33.96 12.32
CA GLN A 174 4.41 35.01 13.34
C GLN A 174 3.23 36.01 13.33
N ARG A 175 2.54 36.20 12.19
CA ARG A 175 1.33 37.04 12.12
C ARG A 175 0.17 36.46 12.93
N GLY A 176 0.12 35.14 13.14
CA GLY A 176 -0.85 34.49 14.03
C GLY A 176 -2.32 34.52 13.58
N ASN A 177 -2.60 34.91 12.33
CA ASN A 177 -3.96 35.07 11.80
C ASN A 177 -4.22 34.26 10.51
N ASP A 178 -3.43 33.20 10.28
CA ASP A 178 -3.59 32.33 9.11
C ASP A 178 -4.84 31.46 9.23
N ASN A 179 -5.75 31.59 8.26
CA ASN A 179 -6.98 30.79 8.15
C ASN A 179 -7.03 29.98 6.85
N GLU A 180 -5.90 29.80 6.18
CA GLU A 180 -5.86 29.28 4.80
C GLU A 180 -6.38 27.85 4.71
N LEU A 181 -6.07 27.00 5.70
CA LEU A 181 -6.58 25.63 5.71
C LEU A 181 -8.10 25.54 5.93
N LEU A 182 -8.74 26.53 6.57
CA LEU A 182 -10.21 26.59 6.63
C LEU A 182 -10.83 26.96 5.27
N LYS A 183 -10.21 27.90 4.55
CA LYS A 183 -10.62 28.25 3.18
C LYS A 183 -10.51 27.03 2.26
N VAL A 184 -9.43 26.25 2.42
CA VAL A 184 -9.24 24.98 1.72
C VAL A 184 -10.37 23.99 2.04
N VAL A 185 -10.71 23.78 3.32
CA VAL A 185 -11.83 22.91 3.72
C VAL A 185 -13.14 23.36 3.07
N HIS A 186 -13.45 24.66 3.12
CA HIS A 186 -14.65 25.21 2.47
C HIS A 186 -14.68 24.88 0.98
N TYR A 187 -13.61 25.20 0.25
CA TYR A 187 -13.58 24.98 -1.20
C TYR A 187 -13.67 23.49 -1.56
N ILE A 188 -13.02 22.60 -0.79
CA ILE A 188 -13.19 21.15 -1.01
C ILE A 188 -14.64 20.71 -0.77
N LYS A 189 -15.37 21.28 0.20
CA LYS A 189 -16.81 20.98 0.36
C LYS A 189 -17.61 21.31 -0.92
N GLU A 190 -17.25 22.36 -1.64
CA GLU A 190 -17.87 22.69 -2.93
C GLU A 190 -17.46 21.68 -4.03
N LEU A 191 -16.19 21.31 -4.07
CA LEU A 191 -15.65 20.34 -5.04
C LEU A 191 -16.25 18.94 -4.90
N LEU A 192 -16.64 18.53 -3.69
CA LEU A 192 -17.31 17.24 -3.46
C LEU A 192 -18.58 17.09 -4.32
N TYR A 193 -19.24 18.19 -4.69
CA TYR A 193 -20.46 18.19 -5.49
C TYR A 193 -20.22 18.59 -6.95
N GLN A 194 -19.00 18.50 -7.45
CA GLN A 194 -18.70 18.74 -8.87
C GLN A 194 -18.45 17.41 -9.57
N ASP A 195 -19.09 17.22 -10.72
CA ASP A 195 -18.84 16.04 -11.55
C ASP A 195 -17.39 16.00 -12.05
N ASN A 196 -16.92 17.18 -12.49
CA ASN A 196 -15.56 17.39 -12.97
C ASN A 196 -14.94 18.58 -12.23
N VAL A 197 -14.10 18.27 -11.22
CA VAL A 197 -13.43 19.30 -10.41
C VAL A 197 -12.53 20.19 -11.26
N SER A 198 -11.87 19.63 -12.30
CA SER A 198 -10.97 20.43 -13.14
C SER A 198 -11.71 21.46 -13.99
N ALA A 199 -12.90 21.12 -14.49
CA ALA A 199 -13.75 22.07 -15.20
C ALA A 199 -14.24 23.18 -14.27
N TYR A 200 -14.67 22.81 -13.06
CA TYR A 200 -15.10 23.78 -12.04
C TYR A 200 -13.97 24.72 -11.64
N MET A 201 -12.80 24.18 -11.27
CA MET A 201 -11.64 24.94 -10.82
C MET A 201 -11.05 25.83 -11.93
N ARG A 202 -11.24 25.51 -13.21
CA ARG A 202 -10.87 26.41 -14.31
C ARG A 202 -11.73 27.68 -14.33
N ILE A 203 -13.04 27.56 -14.12
CA ILE A 203 -13.99 28.68 -14.19
C ILE A 203 -14.07 29.44 -12.85
N ARG A 204 -13.96 28.72 -11.74
CA ARG A 204 -13.98 29.27 -10.38
C ARG A 204 -12.73 28.81 -9.62
N PRO A 205 -11.54 29.31 -9.97
CA PRO A 205 -10.31 28.90 -9.31
C PRO A 205 -10.34 29.20 -7.81
N PHE A 206 -9.61 28.41 -7.04
CA PHE A 206 -9.40 28.72 -5.63
C PHE A 206 -8.63 30.05 -5.52
N ASP A 207 -9.30 31.07 -4.99
CA ASP A 207 -8.71 32.38 -4.75
C ASP A 207 -8.81 32.72 -3.27
N THR A 208 -7.67 32.58 -2.57
CA THR A 208 -7.57 32.91 -1.15
C THR A 208 -7.94 34.36 -0.81
N ASN A 209 -7.80 35.28 -1.77
CA ASN A 209 -8.09 36.70 -1.60
C ASN A 209 -9.53 37.06 -1.99
N SER A 210 -10.35 36.08 -2.35
CA SER A 210 -11.76 36.29 -2.68
C SER A 210 -12.48 37.02 -1.53
N GLY A 211 -13.24 38.05 -1.88
CA GLY A 211 -14.06 38.82 -0.92
C GLY A 211 -15.05 37.96 -0.13
N PHE A 212 -15.40 36.77 -0.65
CA PHE A 212 -16.21 35.78 0.08
C PHE A 212 -15.57 35.41 1.43
N TYR A 213 -14.25 35.25 1.50
CA TYR A 213 -13.57 34.88 2.74
C TYR A 213 -13.50 36.02 3.78
N LEU A 214 -13.92 37.24 3.40
CA LEU A 214 -14.10 38.37 4.31
C LEU A 214 -15.55 38.51 4.78
N SER A 215 -16.49 37.79 4.17
CA SER A 215 -17.92 37.86 4.47
C SER A 215 -18.28 37.25 5.84
N ASP A 216 -19.36 37.74 6.43
CA ASP A 216 -19.90 37.18 7.68
C ASP A 216 -20.45 35.77 7.49
N GLN A 217 -20.86 35.42 6.26
CA GLN A 217 -21.23 34.06 5.89
C GLN A 217 -20.04 33.11 6.12
N PHE A 218 -18.88 33.41 5.52
CA PHE A 218 -17.71 32.56 5.72
C PHE A 218 -17.22 32.56 7.16
N ARG A 219 -17.25 33.69 7.88
CA ARG A 219 -16.86 33.74 9.30
C ARG A 219 -17.71 32.82 10.17
N SER A 220 -19.02 32.77 9.90
CA SER A 220 -19.96 31.90 10.58
C SER A 220 -19.66 30.43 10.28
N GLU A 221 -19.43 30.08 9.01
CA GLU A 221 -19.01 28.73 8.59
C GLU A 221 -17.65 28.33 9.17
N ALA A 222 -16.67 29.22 9.13
CA ALA A 222 -15.33 29.04 9.65
C ALA A 222 -15.35 28.78 11.16
N THR A 223 -16.23 29.44 11.91
CA THR A 223 -16.43 29.17 13.34
C THR A 223 -16.90 27.72 13.57
N VAL A 224 -17.85 27.24 12.77
CA VAL A 224 -18.33 25.85 12.83
C VAL A 224 -17.22 24.86 12.42
N LEU A 225 -16.46 25.17 11.36
CA LEU A 225 -15.34 24.33 10.89
C LEU A 225 -14.16 24.30 11.87
N ALA A 226 -13.93 25.40 12.61
CA ALA A 226 -12.88 25.51 13.61
C ALA A 226 -13.19 24.69 14.87
N VAL A 227 -14.48 24.60 15.23
CA VAL A 227 -14.94 23.80 16.37
C VAL A 227 -14.96 22.33 15.98
N LEU A 228 -13.98 21.58 16.47
CA LEU A 228 -13.98 20.12 16.40
C LEU A 228 -15.29 19.56 16.99
N PRO A 229 -16.09 18.75 16.26
CA PRO A 229 -17.13 17.98 16.90
C PRO A 229 -16.45 16.92 17.77
N LYS A 230 -16.41 17.13 19.10
CA LYS A 230 -15.87 16.17 20.07
C LYS A 230 -16.52 14.78 19.94
N ASP A 231 -17.73 14.72 19.37
CA ASP A 231 -18.52 13.51 19.21
C ASP A 231 -18.16 12.63 18.01
N THR A 232 -17.66 13.21 16.91
CA THR A 232 -17.30 12.42 15.72
C THR A 232 -16.02 11.64 15.96
N ALA A 233 -15.03 12.22 16.64
CA ALA A 233 -13.80 11.55 17.04
C ALA A 233 -14.05 10.42 18.07
N LYS A 234 -15.02 10.57 18.98
CA LYS A 234 -15.38 9.54 19.97
C LYS A 234 -16.13 8.37 19.31
N LYS A 235 -17.08 8.67 18.40
CA LYS A 235 -17.80 7.64 17.62
C LYS A 235 -16.87 6.92 16.63
N SER A 236 -15.94 7.62 15.97
CA SER A 236 -14.99 7.00 15.03
C SER A 236 -14.02 6.08 15.77
N ARG A 237 -13.43 6.53 16.89
CA ARG A 237 -12.56 5.70 17.75
C ARG A 237 -13.26 4.42 18.24
N LYS A 238 -14.53 4.53 18.66
CA LYS A 238 -15.32 3.36 19.10
C LYS A 238 -15.59 2.38 17.95
N ARG A 239 -15.85 2.88 16.73
CA ARG A 239 -16.10 2.06 15.54
C ARG A 239 -14.82 1.39 15.02
N GLU A 240 -13.70 2.10 15.04
CA GLU A 240 -12.37 1.60 14.67
C GLU A 240 -11.86 0.53 15.64
N ALA A 241 -11.99 0.76 16.96
CA ALA A 241 -11.64 -0.23 17.97
C ALA A 241 -12.47 -1.52 17.82
N LYS A 242 -13.77 -1.39 17.50
CA LYS A 242 -14.64 -2.56 17.25
C LYS A 242 -14.24 -3.32 15.98
N LYS A 243 -13.83 -2.61 14.91
CA LYS A 243 -13.39 -3.25 13.65
C LYS A 243 -12.04 -3.95 13.84
N ALA A 244 -11.09 -3.33 14.55
CA ALA A 244 -9.79 -3.93 14.85
C ALA A 244 -9.91 -5.19 15.73
N ALA A 245 -10.79 -5.16 16.74
CA ALA A 245 -11.07 -6.34 17.57
C ALA A 245 -11.69 -7.49 16.76
N LEU A 246 -12.59 -7.17 15.82
CA LEU A 246 -13.21 -8.18 14.95
C LEU A 246 -12.21 -8.83 14.00
N GLU A 247 -11.30 -8.05 13.39
CA GLU A 247 -10.27 -8.63 12.52
C GLU A 247 -9.25 -9.46 13.30
N LYS A 248 -8.85 -9.00 14.49
CA LYS A 248 -7.98 -9.80 15.37
C LYS A 248 -8.61 -11.17 15.70
N ALA A 249 -9.89 -11.18 16.04
CA ALA A 249 -10.62 -12.42 16.34
C ALA A 249 -10.75 -13.35 15.11
N LYS A 250 -10.90 -12.80 13.90
CA LYS A 250 -10.90 -13.62 12.67
C LYS A 250 -9.53 -14.22 12.41
N GLN A 251 -8.47 -13.45 12.64
CA GLN A 251 -7.10 -13.88 12.41
C GLN A 251 -6.68 -14.98 13.40
N GLU A 252 -7.07 -14.85 14.67
CA GLU A 252 -6.90 -15.90 15.69
C GLU A 252 -7.63 -17.18 15.31
N LYS A 253 -8.89 -17.10 14.87
CA LYS A 253 -9.64 -18.29 14.38
C LYS A 253 -9.02 -18.94 13.13
N ALA A 254 -8.47 -18.14 12.23
CA ALA A 254 -7.81 -18.67 11.03
C ALA A 254 -6.51 -19.41 11.38
N ILE A 255 -5.76 -18.90 12.38
CA ILE A 255 -4.55 -19.57 12.90
C ILE A 255 -4.94 -20.90 13.56
N GLU A 256 -5.95 -20.90 14.45
CA GLU A 256 -6.42 -22.10 15.14
C GLU A 256 -6.91 -23.18 14.16
N HIS A 257 -7.61 -22.76 13.09
CA HIS A 257 -8.07 -23.67 12.04
C HIS A 257 -6.89 -24.27 11.25
N ALA A 258 -5.89 -23.45 10.90
CA ALA A 258 -4.70 -23.90 10.18
C ALA A 258 -3.84 -24.86 11.03
N GLU A 259 -3.72 -24.61 12.34
CA GLU A 259 -3.04 -25.51 13.28
C GLU A 259 -3.76 -26.85 13.40
N SER A 260 -5.10 -26.82 13.48
CA SER A 260 -5.93 -28.04 13.53
C SER A 260 -5.76 -28.89 12.26
N GLN A 261 -5.76 -28.26 11.08
CA GLN A 261 -5.53 -28.95 9.81
C GLN A 261 -4.14 -29.59 9.75
N ARG A 262 -3.09 -28.86 10.16
CA ARG A 262 -1.72 -29.41 10.21
C ARG A 262 -1.60 -30.60 11.14
N LEU A 263 -2.30 -30.59 12.27
CA LEU A 263 -2.30 -31.71 13.22
C LEU A 263 -3.00 -32.94 12.62
N GLN A 264 -4.13 -32.74 11.91
CA GLN A 264 -4.81 -33.82 11.21
C GLN A 264 -3.93 -34.44 10.11
N GLU A 265 -3.30 -33.60 9.27
CA GLU A 265 -2.38 -34.07 8.23
C GLU A 265 -1.18 -34.85 8.81
N ALA A 266 -0.64 -34.41 9.95
CA ALA A 266 0.45 -35.11 10.64
C ALA A 266 0.00 -36.50 11.16
N GLN A 267 -1.19 -36.58 11.75
CA GLN A 267 -1.77 -37.84 12.24
C GLN A 267 -2.11 -38.81 11.11
N GLU A 268 -2.54 -38.30 9.95
CA GLU A 268 -2.78 -39.13 8.76
C GLU A 268 -1.48 -39.67 8.16
N ARG A 269 -0.43 -38.83 8.09
CA ARG A 269 0.90 -39.27 7.64
C ARG A 269 1.50 -40.34 8.54
N GLU A 270 1.37 -40.18 9.86
CA GLU A 270 1.84 -41.17 10.83
C GLU A 270 1.11 -42.50 10.66
N ARG A 271 -0.22 -42.47 10.48
CA ARG A 271 -1.02 -43.68 10.19
C ARG A 271 -0.61 -44.37 8.90
N CYS A 272 -0.46 -43.60 7.81
CA CYS A 272 0.00 -44.13 6.52
C CYS A 272 1.37 -44.81 6.65
N TRP A 273 2.30 -44.18 7.36
CA TRP A 273 3.63 -44.74 7.61
C TRP A 273 3.56 -46.04 8.42
N THR A 274 2.72 -46.11 9.46
CA THR A 274 2.56 -47.35 10.25
C THR A 274 1.95 -48.49 9.44
N ASP A 275 1.03 -48.20 8.52
CA ASP A 275 0.44 -49.20 7.63
C ASP A 275 1.47 -49.71 6.61
N GLU A 276 2.29 -48.83 6.02
CA GLU A 276 3.38 -49.19 5.12
C GLU A 276 4.41 -50.12 5.80
N VAL A 277 4.83 -49.79 7.03
CA VAL A 277 5.75 -50.63 7.81
C VAL A 277 5.14 -52.01 8.07
N ARG A 278 3.85 -52.07 8.41
CA ARG A 278 3.14 -53.33 8.67
C ARG A 278 3.02 -54.21 7.43
N GLU A 279 2.78 -53.62 6.25
CA GLU A 279 2.76 -54.35 4.99
C GLU A 279 4.15 -54.85 4.58
N MET A 280 5.20 -54.05 4.81
CA MET A 280 6.59 -54.50 4.63
C MET A 280 6.94 -55.71 5.53
N GLU A 281 6.53 -55.68 6.80
CA GLU A 281 6.75 -56.80 7.72
C GLU A 281 6.01 -58.08 7.28
N LYS A 282 4.76 -57.95 6.82
CA LYS A 282 4.00 -59.08 6.26
C LYS A 282 4.67 -59.66 5.02
N ALA A 283 5.14 -58.82 4.10
CA ALA A 283 5.84 -59.24 2.89
C ALA A 283 7.12 -60.02 3.24
N ARG A 284 7.91 -59.51 4.20
CA ARG A 284 9.12 -60.19 4.69
C ARG A 284 8.80 -61.52 5.35
N ALA A 285 7.73 -61.61 6.14
CA ALA A 285 7.29 -62.87 6.74
C ALA A 285 6.83 -63.90 5.69
N ALA A 286 6.15 -63.44 4.63
CA ALA A 286 5.74 -64.29 3.51
C ALA A 286 6.94 -64.82 2.71
N GLU A 287 7.96 -63.97 2.45
CA GLU A 287 9.21 -64.38 1.82
C GLU A 287 9.95 -65.43 2.66
N MET A 288 10.03 -65.23 3.98
CA MET A 288 10.62 -66.22 4.89
C MET A 288 9.88 -67.56 4.85
N PHE A 289 8.54 -67.55 4.82
CA PHE A 289 7.73 -68.76 4.69
C PHE A 289 7.94 -69.48 3.35
N LEU A 290 8.13 -68.73 2.27
CA LEU A 290 8.40 -69.27 0.95
C LEU A 290 9.80 -69.91 0.90
N ALA A 291 10.80 -69.23 1.48
CA ALA A 291 12.16 -69.74 1.60
C ALA A 291 12.23 -71.04 2.42
N ASP A 292 11.49 -71.12 3.53
CA ASP A 292 11.39 -72.33 4.37
C ASP A 292 10.72 -73.50 3.62
N ARG A 293 9.65 -73.24 2.86
CA ARG A 293 9.05 -74.23 1.94
C ARG A 293 10.03 -74.70 0.87
N MET A 294 10.81 -73.81 0.26
CA MET A 294 11.80 -74.18 -0.74
C MET A 294 12.94 -75.00 -0.15
N ALA A 295 13.42 -74.65 1.06
CA ALA A 295 14.42 -75.44 1.78
C ALA A 295 13.92 -76.87 2.06
N LYS A 296 12.64 -77.03 2.40
CA LYS A 296 12.00 -78.33 2.65
C LYS A 296 11.80 -79.16 1.38
N VAL A 297 11.54 -78.51 0.24
CA VAL A 297 11.49 -79.20 -1.08
C VAL A 297 12.89 -79.66 -1.50
N VAL A 298 13.92 -78.86 -1.28
CA VAL A 298 15.31 -79.22 -1.60
C VAL A 298 15.82 -80.36 -0.71
N SER A 299 15.37 -80.47 0.55
CA SER A 299 15.70 -81.63 1.39
C SER A 299 15.02 -82.93 0.94
N ASP A 300 13.85 -82.85 0.30
CA ASP A 300 13.09 -84.03 -0.14
C ASP A 300 13.47 -84.52 -1.55
N SER A 301 14.13 -83.68 -2.38
CA SER A 301 14.47 -84.01 -3.78
C SER A 301 15.98 -84.20 -4.07
N GLY A 302 16.83 -84.28 -3.04
CA GLY A 302 18.29 -84.27 -3.15
C GLY A 302 19.00 -85.61 -2.92
N SER A 303 18.50 -86.73 -3.47
CA SER A 303 19.24 -87.99 -3.58
C SER A 303 19.18 -88.51 -5.01
N ALA A 304 20.13 -88.09 -5.87
CA ALA A 304 20.72 -88.90 -6.94
C ALA A 304 21.63 -88.08 -7.89
N CYS A 305 22.89 -88.49 -7.89
CA CYS A 305 23.77 -88.70 -9.05
C CYS A 305 24.48 -87.55 -9.79
N SER A 306 25.72 -87.91 -10.15
CA SER A 306 26.85 -87.17 -10.71
C SER A 306 26.96 -87.39 -12.22
N ALA A 307 27.41 -86.39 -12.98
CA ALA A 307 28.57 -86.46 -13.91
C ALA A 307 28.51 -85.49 -15.13
N ARG A 308 29.57 -84.68 -15.21
CA ARG A 308 30.41 -84.20 -16.35
C ARG A 308 29.85 -83.76 -17.73
N LEU A 309 30.54 -82.69 -18.19
CA LEU A 309 30.97 -82.24 -19.54
C LEU A 309 30.28 -80.92 -19.93
N GLY A 310 30.95 -79.84 -20.37
CA GLY A 310 32.33 -79.52 -20.70
C GLY A 310 32.43 -78.00 -20.96
N ASN A 311 33.64 -77.45 -20.85
CA ASN A 311 33.99 -76.03 -21.04
C ASN A 311 34.19 -75.73 -22.55
N PRO A 312 34.17 -74.48 -23.05
CA PRO A 312 35.37 -73.64 -22.88
C PRO A 312 35.23 -72.09 -22.95
N HIS A 313 36.34 -71.47 -22.51
CA HIS A 313 37.01 -70.22 -22.96
C HIS A 313 36.76 -68.86 -22.27
N MET A 314 37.88 -68.40 -21.68
CA MET A 314 38.26 -67.07 -21.16
C MET A 314 38.52 -66.03 -22.26
N GLU A 315 38.40 -64.74 -21.91
CA GLU A 315 39.41 -63.67 -22.09
C GLU A 315 38.91 -62.39 -21.34
N THR A 316 39.51 -62.01 -20.21
CA THR A 316 40.62 -61.04 -19.96
C THR A 316 40.24 -59.54 -19.88
N ALA A 317 40.38 -59.04 -18.64
CA ALA A 317 40.96 -57.77 -18.16
C ALA A 317 40.92 -56.46 -18.98
N GLY A 318 40.61 -55.35 -18.30
CA GLY A 318 40.99 -54.01 -18.73
C GLY A 318 40.45 -52.88 -17.86
N SER A 319 41.13 -52.60 -16.73
CA SER A 319 41.01 -51.34 -15.98
C SER A 319 41.79 -50.24 -16.69
N LEU A 320 41.24 -49.02 -16.78
CA LEU A 320 42.04 -47.78 -16.81
C LEU A 320 41.19 -46.52 -16.52
N GLN A 321 41.72 -45.71 -15.60
CA GLN A 321 41.29 -44.38 -15.19
C GLN A 321 41.72 -43.28 -16.18
N GLY A 322 41.02 -42.14 -16.13
CA GLY A 322 41.45 -40.84 -16.68
C GLY A 322 40.22 -39.96 -17.02
N ARG A 323 39.68 -39.10 -16.13
CA ARG A 323 40.09 -37.75 -15.68
C ARG A 323 40.20 -36.67 -16.77
N LEU A 324 39.43 -35.59 -16.53
CA LEU A 324 39.56 -34.18 -16.97
C LEU A 324 39.15 -33.86 -18.42
N ALA A 325 38.57 -32.72 -18.80
CA ALA A 325 37.93 -31.54 -18.18
C ALA A 325 37.54 -30.56 -19.32
N ARG A 326 36.76 -29.52 -19.00
CA ARG A 326 36.49 -28.25 -19.74
C ARG A 326 35.39 -28.32 -20.82
N GLY A 327 34.59 -27.28 -21.08
CA GLY A 327 34.51 -25.89 -20.60
C GLY A 327 33.07 -25.36 -20.86
N GLU A 328 32.57 -24.44 -20.04
CA GLU A 328 32.42 -23.00 -20.36
C GLU A 328 31.37 -22.70 -21.44
N GLU A 329 30.19 -22.23 -21.02
CA GLU A 329 29.73 -20.83 -21.16
C GLU A 329 28.62 -20.53 -20.15
#